data_AF-A0A9E4DW46-F1
#
_entry.id   AF-A0A9E4DW46-F1
#
_cell.length_a   1.000
_cell.length_b   1.000
_cell.length_c   1.000
_cell.angle_alpha   90.00
_cell.angle_beta   90.00
_cell.angle_gamma   90.00
#
_symmetry.space_group_name_H-M   'P 1'
#
loop_
_entity.id
_entity.type
_entity.pdbx_description
1 polymer ?
#
loop_
_entity_poly.entity_id
_entity_poly.type
_entity_poly.pdbx_seq_one_letter_code
_entity_poly.pdbx_strand_id
1 'polypeptide(L)' 'MTRTKLYCLLTFFLVATVPWLFTKSHSVQIFGFPPWAFYSFCTTILYAVIVAICLRRYWSVSAKDDDDPES' A
#
# COMPACT_ATOMS: atom_id res chain seq x y z
N MET A 1 -13.86 -0.05 12.78
CA MET A 1 -12.85 -0.87 12.08
C MET A 1 -11.65 -0.95 13.02
N THR A 2 -11.24 -2.13 13.48
CA THR A 2 -10.15 -2.28 14.46
C THR A 2 -8.80 -1.93 13.82
N ARG A 3 -7.87 -1.36 14.61
CA ARG A 3 -6.53 -0.94 14.15
C ARG A 3 -5.83 -2.06 13.36
N THR A 4 -5.94 -3.29 13.85
CA THR A 4 -5.40 -4.51 13.21
C THR A 4 -5.95 -4.75 11.81
N LYS A 5 -7.25 -4.54 11.57
CA LYS A 5 -7.85 -4.68 10.24
C LYS A 5 -7.29 -3.66 9.26
N LEU A 6 -6.96 -2.47 9.74
CA LEU A 6 -6.42 -1.40 8.91
C LEU A 6 -4.98 -1.69 8.49
N TYR A 7 -4.15 -2.14 9.43
CA TYR A 7 -2.80 -2.60 9.13
C TYR A 7 -2.78 -3.81 8.22
N CYS A 8 -3.62 -4.84 8.46
CA CYS A 8 -3.72 -5.99 7.57
C CYS A 8 -4.13 -5.59 6.15
N LEU A 9 -5.06 -4.64 6.00
CA LEU A 9 -5.48 -4.15 4.69
C LEU A 9 -4.37 -3.37 3.98
N LEU A 10 -3.61 -2.55 4.71
CA LEU A 10 -2.42 -1.86 4.16
C LEU A 10 -1.36 -2.87 3.72
N THR A 11 -1.02 -3.85 4.56
CA THR A 11 -0.05 -4.91 4.24
C THR A 11 -0.50 -5.73 3.04
N PHE A 12 -1.80 -6.05 2.93
CA PHE A 12 -2.34 -6.74 1.77
C PHE A 12 -2.18 -5.92 0.49
N PHE A 13 -2.51 -4.62 0.52
CA PHE A 13 -2.30 -3.73 -0.61
C PHE A 13 -0.82 -3.57 -0.97
N LEU A 14 0.07 -3.50 0.04
CA LEU A 14 1.51 -3.44 -0.16
C LEU A 14 2.03 -4.68 -0.91
N VAL A 15 1.63 -5.87 -0.46
CA VAL A 15 1.95 -7.14 -1.11
C VAL A 15 1.39 -7.15 -2.53
N ALA A 16 0.17 -6.66 -2.76
CA ALA A 16 -0.42 -6.57 -4.09
C ALA A 16 0.31 -5.56 -5.03
N THR A 17 1.06 -4.61 -4.47
CA THR A 17 1.87 -3.64 -5.23
C THR A 17 3.09 -4.31 -5.87
N VAL A 18 3.54 -5.45 -5.31
CA VAL A 18 4.68 -6.20 -5.84
C VAL A 18 4.29 -6.86 -7.17
N PRO A 19 5.10 -6.72 -8.22
CA PRO A 19 4.86 -7.34 -9.52
C PRO A 19 5.14 -8.86 -9.50
N TRP A 20 4.36 -9.65 -8.75
CA TRP A 20 4.54 -11.11 -8.61
C TRP A 20 4.57 -11.86 -9.95
N LEU A 21 3.87 -11.32 -10.96
CA LEU A 21 3.68 -11.94 -12.26
C LEU A 21 4.76 -11.59 -13.29
N PHE A 22 5.68 -10.66 -13.00
CA PHE A 22 6.75 -10.29 -13.93
C PHE A 22 7.99 -11.20 -13.83
N THR A 23 7.78 -12.51 -13.69
CA THR A 23 8.87 -13.50 -13.63
C THR A 23 9.51 -13.76 -15.01
N LYS A 24 8.83 -13.44 -16.11
CA LYS A 24 9.41 -13.49 -17.46
C LYS A 24 9.92 -12.12 -17.88
N SER A 25 11.21 -12.05 -18.23
CA SER A 25 11.79 -10.88 -18.88
C SER A 25 11.16 -10.72 -20.26
N HIS A 26 10.12 -9.90 -20.36
CA HIS A 26 9.59 -9.48 -21.64
C HIS A 26 10.62 -8.52 -22.27
N SER A 27 11.18 -8.88 -23.44
CA SER A 27 12.09 -8.00 -24.22
C SER A 27 11.45 -6.70 -24.71
N VAL A 28 10.14 -6.52 -24.48
CA VAL A 28 9.42 -5.28 -24.76
C VAL A 28 9.85 -4.24 -23.73
N GLN A 29 10.64 -3.25 -24.14
CA GLN A 29 10.93 -2.08 -23.30
C GLN A 29 9.82 -1.04 -23.47
N ILE A 30 9.34 -0.50 -22.34
CA ILE A 30 8.43 0.64 -22.33
C ILE A 30 9.26 1.84 -21.91
N PHE A 31 9.39 2.84 -22.79
CA PHE A 31 10.11 4.09 -22.51
C PHE A 31 11.59 3.89 -22.11
N GLY A 32 12.23 2.81 -22.58
CA GLY A 32 13.60 2.43 -22.22
C GLY A 32 13.72 1.62 -20.92
N PHE A 33 12.62 1.42 -20.19
CA PHE A 33 12.59 0.62 -18.97
C PHE A 33 11.93 -0.75 -19.19
N PRO A 34 12.30 -1.76 -18.38
CA PRO A 34 11.53 -2.99 -18.30
C PRO A 34 10.08 -2.69 -17.87
N PRO A 35 9.08 -3.40 -18.42
CA PRO A 35 7.66 -3.18 -18.10
C PRO A 35 7.34 -3.32 -16.60
N TRP A 36 8.07 -4.20 -15.91
CA TRP A 36 7.91 -4.44 -14.48
C TRP A 36 8.32 -3.22 -13.63
N ALA A 37 9.34 -2.48 -14.06
CA ALA A 37 9.82 -1.29 -13.34
C ALA A 37 8.80 -0.15 -13.47
N PHE A 38 8.26 0.07 -14.68
CA PHE A 38 7.21 1.06 -14.91
C PHE A 38 5.93 0.73 -14.13
N TYR A 39 5.51 -0.54 -14.14
CA TYR A 39 4.39 -1.02 -13.35
C TYR A 39 4.59 -0.78 -11.84
N SER A 40 5.77 -1.10 -11.32
CA SER A 40 6.11 -0.89 -9.90
C SER A 40 6.06 0.58 -9.51
N PHE A 41 6.52 1.47 -10.40
CA PHE A 41 6.49 2.90 -10.15
C PHE A 41 5.06 3.45 -10.10
N CYS A 42 4.22 3.12 -11.08
CA CYS A 42 2.83 3.54 -11.11
C CYS A 42 2.04 3.00 -9.90
N THR A 43 2.24 1.73 -9.56
CA THR A 43 1.57 1.10 -8.41
C THR A 43 2.05 1.67 -7.08
N THR A 44 3.31 2.06 -6.95
CA THR A 44 3.83 2.74 -5.76
C THR A 44 3.17 4.12 -5.55
N ILE A 45 3.03 4.91 -6.62
CA ILE A 45 2.33 6.20 -6.55
C ILE A 45 0.87 5.98 -6.11
N LEU A 46 0.19 5.00 -6.71
CA LEU A 46 -1.18 4.65 -6.34
C LEU A 46 -1.27 4.22 -4.86
N TYR A 47 -0.35 3.39 -4.40
CA TYR A 47 -0.27 2.94 -3.01
C TYR A 47 -0.06 4.12 -2.05
N ALA A 48 0.85 5.04 -2.36
CA ALA A 48 1.08 6.24 -1.55
C ALA A 48 -0.18 7.09 -1.40
N VAL A 49 -0.96 7.25 -2.48
CA VAL A 49 -2.25 7.95 -2.44
C VAL A 49 -3.26 7.20 -1.56
N ILE A 50 -3.36 5.88 -1.68
CA ILE A 50 -4.23 5.06 -0.82
C ILE A 50 -3.83 5.21 0.65
N VAL A 51 -2.53 5.13 0.97
CA VAL A 51 -2.01 5.30 2.32
C VAL A 51 -2.34 6.69 2.85
N ALA A 52 -2.15 7.76 2.06
CA ALA A 52 -2.48 9.12 2.47
C ALA A 52 -3.99 9.29 2.76
N ILE A 53 -4.87 8.70 1.93
CA ILE A 53 -6.32 8.70 2.15
C ILE A 53 -6.67 7.92 3.43
N CYS A 54 -6.08 6.74 3.62
CA CYS A 54 -6.27 5.93 4.81
C CYS A 54 -5.80 6.67 6.07
N LEU A 55 -4.62 7.29 6.04
CA LEU A 55 -4.12 8.11 7.14
C LEU A 55 -5.11 9.22 7.46
N ARG A 56 -5.55 9.99 6.46
CA ARG A 56 -6.48 11.11 6.69
C ARG A 56 -7.84 10.65 7.24
N ARG A 57 -8.37 9.54 6.73
CA ARG A 57 -9.69 9.01 7.11
C ARG A 57 -9.68 8.33 8.49
N TYR A 58 -8.59 7.66 8.82
CA TYR A 58 -8.50 6.81 10.00
C TYR A 58 -7.46 7.29 11.02
N TRP A 59 -6.95 8.52 10.85
CA TRP A 59 -6.10 9.20 11.83
C TRP A 59 -6.67 9.11 13.24
N SER A 60 -7.97 9.38 13.39
CA SER A 60 -8.69 9.30 14.67
C SER A 60 -8.76 7.89 15.26
N VAL A 61 -8.68 6.83 14.43
CA VAL A 61 -8.67 5.43 14.89
C VAL A 61 -7.25 5.01 15.30
N SER A 62 -6.22 5.58 14.65
CA SER A 62 -4.82 5.32 14.98
C SER A 62 -4.32 6.15 16.18
N ALA A 63 -4.89 7.34 16.38
CA ALA A 63 -4.56 8.27 17.46
C ALA A 63 -5.40 8.06 18.73
N LYS A 64 -6.27 7.03 18.76
CA LYS A 64 -6.94 6.62 19.99
C LYS A 64 -5.91 5.82 20.79
N ASP A 65 -5.23 6.48 21.72
CA ASP A 65 -4.47 5.80 22.76
C ASP A 65 -5.43 4.90 23.54
N ASP A 66 -5.00 3.67 23.75
CA ASP A 66 -5.66 2.73 24.67
C ASP A 66 -5.27 3.07 26.12
N ASP A 67 -5.15 4.37 26.45
CA ASP A 67 -4.91 4.88 27.80
C ASP A 67 -6.22 5.50 28.32
N ASP A 68 -7.14 4.65 28.78
CA ASP A 68 -7.34 4.43 30.22
C ASP A 68 -8.61 3.57 30.50
N PRO A 69 -8.49 2.48 31.27
CA PRO A 69 -9.60 1.78 31.91
C PRO A 69 -10.05 2.52 33.18
N GLU A 70 -11.37 2.59 33.40
CA GLU A 70 -12.05 2.93 34.67
C GLU A 70 -11.70 4.24 35.40
N SER A 71 -12.66 5.18 35.41
CA SER A 71 -13.09 5.89 36.62
C SER A 71 -14.46 6.51 36.43
#